data_AF-A0A0E0WC02-F1
#
_entry.id   AF-A0A0E0WC02-F1
#
_cell.length_a   1.000
_cell.length_b   1.000
_cell.length_c   1.000
_cell.angle_alpha   90.00
_cell.angle_beta   90.00
_cell.angle_gamma   90.00
#
_symmetry.space_group_name_H-M   'P 1'
#
loop_
_entity.id
_entity.type
_entity.pdbx_description
1 polymer ?
#
loop_
_entity_poly.entity_id
_entity_poly.type
_entity_poly.pdbx_seq_one_letter_code
_entity_poly.pdbx_strand_id
1 'polypeptide(L)'
;MTKRAKLKNVKQKSGLNQSILNASFYQIIFFLDYKQQHNGKLLVKVPPQYTSKTCCNCGSINPKLKLNHRQYLCPDCGYQEHRDINAANNILNKGLSLFGAGNVHADYKEQSLSC
;
A
#
# COMPACT_ATOMS: atom_id res chain seq x y z
N MET A 1 -29.48 -6.15 2.05
CA MET A 1 -28.35 -7.10 2.17
C MET A 1 -27.83 -7.43 0.77
N THR A 2 -26.65 -6.93 0.39
CA THR A 2 -26.04 -7.27 -0.91
C THR A 2 -25.68 -8.75 -0.96
N LYS A 3 -26.15 -9.49 -1.98
CA LYS A 3 -25.81 -10.90 -2.20
C LYS A 3 -24.29 -11.08 -2.16
N ARG A 4 -23.78 -11.89 -1.21
CA ARG A 4 -22.37 -12.28 -1.19
C ARG A 4 -22.06 -13.08 -2.44
N ALA A 5 -21.05 -12.64 -3.19
CA ALA A 5 -20.56 -13.36 -4.36
C ALA A 5 -20.04 -14.75 -3.95
N LYS A 6 -20.35 -15.78 -4.75
CA LYS A 6 -19.89 -17.15 -4.52
C LYS A 6 -18.36 -17.21 -4.64
N LEU A 7 -17.67 -17.57 -3.56
CA LEU A 7 -16.22 -17.74 -3.56
C LEU A 7 -15.83 -18.94 -4.44
N LYS A 8 -14.86 -18.74 -5.33
CA LYS A 8 -14.32 -19.78 -6.22
C LYS A 8 -12.96 -20.27 -5.71
N ASN A 9 -12.65 -21.55 -5.93
CA ASN A 9 -11.36 -22.18 -5.59
C ASN A 9 -10.99 -22.08 -4.09
N VAL A 10 -11.99 -22.18 -3.20
CA VAL A 10 -11.80 -22.01 -1.74
C VAL A 10 -10.78 -23.01 -1.18
N LYS A 11 -10.89 -24.30 -1.57
CA LYS A 11 -9.96 -25.35 -1.11
C LYS A 11 -8.55 -25.16 -1.65
N GLN A 12 -8.40 -24.77 -2.91
CA GLN A 12 -7.09 -24.53 -3.53
C GLN A 12 -6.38 -23.30 -2.96
N LYS A 13 -7.13 -22.33 -2.41
CA LYS A 13 -6.61 -21.08 -1.84
C LYS A 13 -6.53 -21.09 -0.30
N SER A 14 -6.85 -22.20 0.35
CA SER A 14 -6.94 -22.27 1.81
C SER A 14 -5.65 -21.85 2.52
N GLY A 15 -4.48 -22.29 2.03
CA GLY A 15 -3.19 -21.90 2.59
C GLY A 15 -2.92 -20.39 2.48
N LEU A 16 -3.15 -19.80 1.31
CA LEU A 16 -3.01 -18.36 1.12
C LEU A 16 -4.00 -17.57 2.00
N ASN A 17 -5.24 -18.03 2.09
CA ASN A 17 -6.26 -17.39 2.93
C ASN A 17 -5.83 -17.42 4.41
N GLN A 18 -5.28 -18.55 4.88
CA GLN A 18 -4.77 -18.66 6.24
C GLN A 18 -3.60 -17.70 6.47
N SER A 19 -2.64 -17.61 5.53
CA SER A 19 -1.52 -16.66 5.66
C SER A 19 -1.99 -15.20 5.68
N ILE A 20 -2.99 -14.84 4.88
CA ILE A 20 -3.58 -13.49 4.87
C ILE A 20 -4.26 -13.19 6.20
N LEU A 21 -5.03 -14.15 6.74
CA LEU A 21 -5.71 -14.00 8.03
C LEU A 21 -4.69 -13.86 9.17
N ASN A 22 -3.64 -14.68 9.17
CA ASN A 22 -2.58 -14.62 10.19
C ASN A 22 -1.80 -13.30 10.15
N ALA A 23 -1.69 -12.65 8.97
CA ALA A 23 -1.01 -11.36 8.83
C ALA A 23 -1.85 -10.17 9.34
N SER A 24 -3.16 -10.33 9.51
CA SER A 24 -4.05 -9.32 10.12
C SER A 24 -3.91 -7.90 9.55
N PHE A 25 -3.74 -7.75 8.24
CA PHE A 25 -3.46 -6.44 7.60
C PHE A 25 -4.48 -5.34 7.97
N TYR A 26 -5.77 -5.70 8.08
CA TYR A 26 -6.82 -4.76 8.48
C TYR A 26 -6.58 -4.19 9.88
N GLN A 27 -6.13 -5.03 10.82
CA GLN A 27 -5.90 -4.62 12.20
C GLN A 27 -4.74 -3.64 12.32
N ILE A 28 -3.67 -3.84 11.55
CA ILE A 28 -2.54 -2.89 11.46
C ILE A 28 -3.04 -1.54 10.95
N ILE A 29 -3.83 -1.53 9.87
CA ILE A 29 -4.38 -0.29 9.30
C ILE A 29 -5.29 0.40 10.32
N PHE A 30 -6.17 -0.35 10.99
CA PHE A 30 -7.05 0.17 12.03
C PHE A 30 -6.25 0.83 13.16
N PHE A 31 -5.18 0.18 13.62
CA PHE A 31 -4.32 0.73 14.67
C PHE A 31 -3.58 1.99 14.23
N LEU A 32 -3.12 2.06 12.98
CA LEU A 32 -2.53 3.27 12.45
C LEU A 32 -3.54 4.41 12.37
N ASP A 33 -4.76 4.13 11.90
CA ASP A 33 -5.81 5.12 11.67
C ASP A 33 -6.15 5.88 12.96
N TYR A 34 -6.54 5.16 14.01
CA TYR A 34 -6.93 5.81 15.27
C TYR A 34 -5.74 6.48 15.98
N LYS A 35 -4.52 5.91 15.88
CA LYS A 35 -3.34 6.50 16.52
C LYS A 35 -2.85 7.76 15.79
N GLN A 36 -2.92 7.80 14.46
CA GLN A 36 -2.61 9.03 13.72
C GLN A 36 -3.64 10.11 14.06
N GLN A 37 -4.93 9.77 14.06
CA GLN A 37 -6.00 10.71 14.42
C GLN A 37 -5.82 11.25 15.85
N HIS A 38 -5.48 10.40 16.82
CA HIS A 38 -5.21 10.82 18.20
C HIS A 38 -4.05 11.82 18.30
N ASN A 39 -3.04 11.68 17.44
CA ASN A 39 -1.87 12.55 17.39
C ASN A 39 -2.04 13.76 16.46
N GLY A 40 -3.24 14.00 15.91
CA GLY A 40 -3.49 15.07 14.94
C GLY A 40 -2.73 14.88 13.62
N LYS A 41 -2.40 13.64 13.26
CA LYS A 41 -1.72 13.26 12.01
C LYS A 41 -2.69 12.61 11.03
N LEU A 42 -2.29 12.57 9.77
CA LEU A 42 -3.06 11.96 8.69
C LEU A 42 -2.51 10.59 8.31
N LEU A 43 -3.42 9.69 7.93
CA LEU A 43 -3.10 8.41 7.31
C LEU A 43 -3.63 8.37 5.88
N VAL A 44 -2.72 8.32 4.91
CA VAL A 44 -3.07 8.22 3.48
C VAL A 44 -2.90 6.77 3.02
N LYS A 45 -3.97 6.15 2.53
CA LYS A 45 -3.94 4.79 1.98
C LYS A 45 -3.63 4.86 0.48
N VAL A 46 -2.63 4.12 0.03
CA VAL A 46 -2.23 4.07 -1.39
C VAL A 46 -2.60 2.74 -2.05
N PRO A 47 -2.90 2.69 -3.36
CA PRO A 47 -3.09 1.44 -4.08
C PRO A 47 -1.82 0.57 -4.06
N PRO A 48 -1.88 -0.70 -3.60
CA PRO A 48 -0.70 -1.54 -3.41
C PRO A 48 -0.12 -2.10 -4.73
N GLN A 49 -0.79 -1.86 -5.85
CA GLN A 49 -0.42 -2.42 -7.14
C GLN A 49 0.95 -1.89 -7.61
N TYR A 50 1.81 -2.79 -8.05
CA TYR A 50 3.14 -2.52 -8.62
C TYR A 50 4.13 -1.77 -7.71
N THR A 51 3.85 -1.59 -6.42
CA THR A 51 4.76 -0.84 -5.50
C THR A 51 6.13 -1.47 -5.35
N SER A 52 6.23 -2.80 -5.37
CA SER A 52 7.51 -3.52 -5.24
C SER A 52 8.21 -3.83 -6.57
N LYS A 53 7.53 -3.64 -7.72
CA LYS A 53 8.07 -3.90 -9.06
C LYS A 53 8.54 -2.64 -9.78
N THR A 54 7.92 -1.51 -9.46
CA THR A 54 8.28 -0.21 -10.02
C THR A 54 9.62 0.24 -9.45
N CYS A 55 10.48 0.84 -10.26
CA CYS A 55 11.71 1.45 -9.79
C CYS A 55 11.39 2.82 -9.18
N CYS A 56 11.82 3.06 -7.94
CA CYS A 56 11.61 4.37 -7.31
C CYS A 56 12.44 5.50 -7.94
N ASN A 57 13.51 5.16 -8.67
CA ASN A 57 14.39 6.11 -9.34
C ASN A 57 13.87 6.52 -10.73
N CYS A 58 13.55 5.56 -11.61
CA CYS A 58 13.16 5.86 -13.00
C CYS A 58 11.69 5.58 -13.34
N GLY A 59 10.91 5.00 -12.42
CA GLY A 59 9.49 4.70 -12.64
C GLY A 59 9.20 3.49 -13.54
N SER A 60 10.21 2.79 -14.07
CA SER A 60 9.99 1.60 -14.89
C SER A 60 9.51 0.41 -14.07
N ILE A 61 8.70 -0.46 -14.68
CA ILE A 61 8.20 -1.68 -14.03
C ILE A 61 9.12 -2.84 -14.40
N ASN A 62 9.69 -3.52 -13.41
CA ASN A 62 10.47 -4.75 -13.64
C ASN A 62 9.55 -5.99 -13.67
N PRO A 63 9.23 -6.56 -14.86
CA PRO A 63 8.33 -7.72 -14.96
C PRO A 63 8.98 -9.02 -14.48
N LYS A 64 10.32 -9.12 -14.55
CA LYS A 64 11.09 -10.33 -14.22
C LYS A 64 11.25 -10.54 -12.71
N LEU A 65 10.86 -9.57 -11.90
CA LEU A 65 11.00 -9.59 -10.46
C LEU A 65 10.03 -10.61 -9.82
N LYS A 66 10.58 -11.72 -9.28
CA LYS A 66 9.84 -12.81 -8.59
C LYS A 66 9.74 -12.55 -7.09
N LEU A 67 8.76 -13.16 -6.39
CA LEU A 67 8.52 -12.92 -4.96
C LEU A 67 9.72 -13.25 -4.04
N ASN A 68 10.57 -14.17 -4.44
CA ASN A 68 11.73 -14.62 -3.66
C ASN A 68 12.95 -13.68 -3.75
N HIS A 69 13.03 -12.74 -4.70
CA HIS A 69 14.20 -11.86 -4.78
C HIS A 69 14.12 -10.77 -3.70
N ARG A 70 15.05 -10.73 -2.74
CA ARG A 70 15.08 -9.68 -1.70
C ARG A 70 15.77 -8.39 -2.15
N GLN A 71 16.69 -8.52 -3.09
CA GLN A 71 17.32 -7.39 -3.75
C GLN A 71 16.49 -6.95 -4.97
N TYR A 72 16.40 -5.64 -5.17
CA TYR A 72 15.83 -5.01 -6.35
C TYR A 72 16.98 -4.50 -7.23
N LEU A 73 16.96 -4.88 -8.50
CA LEU A 73 17.85 -4.35 -9.53
C LEU A 73 16.97 -3.86 -10.68
N CYS A 74 17.08 -2.58 -11.03
CA CYS A 74 16.39 -1.99 -12.16
C CYS A 74 17.13 -2.37 -13.46
N PRO A 75 16.47 -3.02 -14.43
CA PRO A 75 17.08 -3.35 -15.71
C PRO A 75 17.30 -2.12 -16.60
N ASP A 76 16.59 -1.01 -16.35
CA ASP A 76 16.59 0.16 -17.23
C ASP A 76 17.56 1.26 -16.78
N CYS A 77 17.69 1.51 -15.46
CA CYS A 77 18.57 2.55 -14.92
C CYS A 77 19.70 2.03 -14.02
N GLY A 78 19.79 0.72 -13.79
CA GLY A 78 20.85 0.12 -12.95
C GLY A 78 20.69 0.34 -11.44
N TYR A 79 19.64 1.01 -10.98
CA TYR A 79 19.37 1.22 -9.55
C TYR A 79 19.30 -0.12 -8.80
N GLN A 80 20.03 -0.21 -7.68
CA GLN A 80 20.09 -1.40 -6.84
C GLN A 80 19.83 -1.03 -5.38
N GLU A 81 18.89 -1.75 -4.74
CA GLU A 81 18.56 -1.56 -3.33
C GLU A 81 17.78 -2.77 -2.79
N HIS A 82 17.57 -2.87 -1.49
CA HIS A 82 16.59 -3.81 -0.94
C HIS A 82 15.18 -3.55 -1.49
N ARG A 83 14.46 -4.62 -1.86
CA ARG A 83 13.10 -4.52 -2.45
C ARG A 83 12.14 -3.74 -1.56
N ASP A 84 12.18 -3.98 -0.26
CA ASP A 84 11.24 -3.36 0.67
C ASP A 84 11.50 -1.85 0.82
N ILE A 85 12.77 -1.41 0.69
CA ILE A 85 13.13 0.02 0.66
C ILE A 85 12.63 0.66 -0.63
N ASN A 86 12.87 0.03 -1.79
CA ASN A 86 12.32 0.49 -3.07
C ASN A 86 10.78 0.58 -3.02
N ALA A 87 10.11 -0.41 -2.42
CA ALA A 87 8.67 -0.41 -2.24
C ALA A 87 8.18 0.72 -1.31
N ALA A 88 8.89 0.97 -0.20
CA ALA A 88 8.58 2.07 0.72
C ALA A 88 8.69 3.44 0.02
N ASN A 89 9.75 3.66 -0.77
CA ASN A 89 9.93 4.89 -1.55
C ASN A 89 8.81 5.08 -2.58
N ASN A 90 8.40 4.00 -3.26
CA ASN A 90 7.26 4.06 -4.18
C ASN A 90 5.93 4.36 -3.46
N ILE A 91 5.72 3.82 -2.26
CA ILE A 91 4.53 4.12 -1.44
C ILE A 91 4.53 5.58 -1.03
N LEU A 92 5.67 6.12 -0.58
CA LEU A 92 5.82 7.54 -0.24
C LEU A 92 5.48 8.42 -1.45
N ASN A 93 6.11 8.17 -2.59
CA ASN A 93 5.89 8.96 -3.82
C ASN A 93 4.40 8.93 -4.22
N LYS A 94 3.76 7.76 -4.22
CA LYS A 94 2.32 7.65 -4.50
C LYS A 94 1.46 8.39 -3.47
N GLY A 95 1.81 8.30 -2.18
CA GLY A 95 1.09 8.96 -1.11
C GLY A 95 1.14 10.48 -1.26
N LEU A 96 2.33 11.02 -1.54
CA LEU A 96 2.53 12.44 -1.82
C LEU A 96 1.77 12.90 -3.07
N SER A 97 1.80 12.12 -4.15
CA SER A 97 1.03 12.44 -5.36
C SER A 97 -0.48 12.43 -5.14
N LEU A 98 -1.01 11.50 -4.34
CA LEU A 98 -2.43 11.44 -4.01
C LEU A 98 -2.87 12.57 -3.07
N PHE A 99 -2.00 12.97 -2.15
CA PHE A 99 -2.27 14.07 -1.23
C PHE A 99 -2.17 15.44 -1.91
N GLY A 100 -1.33 15.54 -2.95
CA GLY A 100 -1.04 16.79 -3.65
C GLY A 100 0.09 17.56 -2.97
N ALA A 101 1.15 17.87 -3.72
CA ALA A 101 2.14 18.84 -3.28
C ALA A 101 1.46 20.22 -3.17
N GLY A 102 1.16 20.68 -1.95
CA GLY A 102 0.70 22.06 -1.70
C GLY A 102 -0.65 22.24 -1.00
N ASN A 103 -1.38 21.19 -0.62
CA ASN A 103 -2.60 21.37 0.17
C ASN A 103 -2.26 21.47 1.67
N VAL A 104 -2.23 22.70 2.17
CA VAL A 104 -2.29 22.99 3.61
C VAL A 104 -3.66 22.57 4.12
N HIS A 105 -3.65 21.93 5.29
CA HIS A 105 -4.83 21.40 5.98
C HIS A 105 -5.82 22.53 6.31
N ALA A 106 -6.82 22.77 5.46
CA ALA A 106 -8.06 23.38 5.92
C ALA A 106 -8.96 22.24 6.42
N ASP A 107 -8.81 21.96 7.71
CA ASP A 107 -9.78 21.36 8.62
C ASP A 107 -10.82 20.37 8.05
N TYR A 108 -10.45 19.09 8.00
CA TYR A 108 -11.38 17.95 7.95
C TYR A 108 -12.30 17.82 9.19
N LYS A 109 -12.37 18.84 10.06
CA LYS A 109 -13.24 18.87 11.24
C LYS A 109 -14.69 19.22 10.92
N GLU A 110 -15.01 19.74 9.73
CA GLU A 110 -16.38 20.15 9.37
C GLU A 110 -17.18 19.10 8.57
N GLN A 111 -16.54 18.07 8.02
CA GLN A 111 -17.24 17.07 7.20
C GLN A 111 -17.81 15.88 7.99
N SER A 112 -17.56 15.78 9.29
CA SER A 112 -18.15 14.75 10.17
C SER A 112 -19.36 15.25 10.98
N LEU A 113 -19.82 16.49 10.78
CA LEU A 113 -20.99 17.08 11.46
C LEU A 113 -22.06 17.65 10.51
N SER A 114 -22.07 17.25 9.25
CA SER A 114 -23.14 17.62 8.30
C SER A 114 -23.60 16.46 7.43
N CYS A 115 -24.22 15.45 8.06
CA CYS A 115 -25.55 14.95 7.71
C CYS A 115 -26.02 13.89 8.72
#